data_AF-A0A124IVG0-F1
#
_entry.id   AF-A0A124IVG0-F1
#
_cell.length_a   1.000
_cell.length_b   1.000
_cell.length_c   1.000
_cell.angle_alpha   90.00
_cell.angle_beta   90.00
_cell.angle_gamma   90.00
#
_symmetry.space_group_name_H-M   'P 1'
#
loop_
_entity.id
_entity.type
_entity.pdbx_description
1 polymer ?
#
loop_
_entity_poly.entity_id
_entity_poly.type
_entity_poly.pdbx_seq_one_letter_code
_entity_poly.pdbx_strand_id
1 'polypeptide(L)'
;NYSWACFKAQQTAELALKALLRAMGKPAFGHNLVVLFNDLVNYCGNAGDRLRFCVGCLDKMYVMPRYPDAFIEGVLFERYTREEAVEALNCASLISNWIRGCSPCR
;
A
#
# COMPACT_ATOMS: atom_id res chain seq x y z
N ASN A 1 -12.85 12.44 -5.15
CA ASN A 1 -13.42 11.33 -4.36
C ASN A 1 -12.29 10.75 -3.50
N TYR A 2 -12.36 10.91 -2.18
CA TYR A 2 -11.28 10.56 -1.25
C TYR A 2 -11.12 9.05 -1.05
N SER A 3 -12.23 8.30 -0.98
CA SER A 3 -12.16 6.83 -0.85
C SER A 3 -11.48 6.17 -2.04
N TRP A 4 -11.77 6.65 -3.25
CA TRP A 4 -11.09 6.21 -4.48
C TRP A 4 -9.59 6.56 -4.48
N ALA A 5 -9.21 7.72 -3.93
CA ALA A 5 -7.80 8.08 -3.81
C ALA A 5 -7.06 7.11 -2.87
N CYS A 6 -7.64 6.81 -1.71
CA CYS A 6 -7.09 5.83 -0.76
C CYS A 6 -6.96 4.43 -1.37
N PHE A 7 -7.98 3.98 -2.11
CA PHE A 7 -7.93 2.69 -2.82
C PHE A 7 -6.81 2.64 -3.85
N LYS A 8 -6.68 3.69 -4.68
CA LYS A 8 -5.62 3.77 -5.70
C LYS A 8 -4.23 3.87 -5.07
N ALA A 9 -4.09 4.54 -3.93
CA ALA A 9 -2.86 4.57 -3.16
C ALA A 9 -2.47 3.16 -2.67
N GLN A 10 -3.40 2.39 -2.13
CA GLN A 10 -3.17 0.99 -1.76
C GLN A 10 -2.74 0.14 -2.97
N GLN A 11 -3.46 0.25 -4.09
CA GLN A 11 -3.13 -0.50 -5.31
C GLN A 11 -1.75 -0.13 -5.86
N THR A 12 -1.34 1.14 -5.74
CA THR A 12 -0.01 1.61 -6.16
C THR A 12 1.08 0.93 -5.33
N ALA A 13 0.92 0.89 -4.01
CA ALA A 13 1.85 0.20 -3.13
C ALA A 13 1.90 -1.32 -3.42
N GLU A 14 0.74 -1.95 -3.62
CA GLU A 14 0.64 -3.38 -3.94
C GLU A 14 1.40 -3.74 -5.22
N LEU A 15 1.15 -2.99 -6.30
CA LEU A 15 1.78 -3.25 -7.59
C LEU A 15 3.28 -2.99 -7.55
N ALA A 16 3.74 -1.96 -6.82
CA ALA A 16 5.17 -1.69 -6.66
C ALA A 16 5.89 -2.84 -5.94
N LEU A 17 5.33 -3.33 -4.82
CA LEU A 17 5.88 -4.48 -4.09
C LEU A 17 5.91 -5.73 -4.96
N LYS A 18 4.79 -6.04 -5.64
CA LYS A 18 4.69 -7.18 -6.54
C LYS A 18 5.67 -7.09 -7.71
N ALA A 19 5.88 -5.90 -8.26
CA ALA A 19 6.80 -5.71 -9.38
C ALA A 19 8.22 -6.13 -9.00
N LEU A 20 8.71 -5.70 -7.83
CA LEU A 20 10.04 -6.07 -7.38
C LEU A 20 10.15 -7.56 -7.04
N LEU A 21 9.17 -8.13 -6.32
CA LEU A 21 9.14 -9.57 -6.04
C LEU A 21 9.19 -10.40 -7.32
N ARG A 22 8.40 -10.02 -8.33
CA ARG A 22 8.38 -10.70 -9.63
C ARG A 22 9.67 -10.52 -10.40
N ALA A 23 10.29 -9.33 -10.36
CA ALA A 23 11.60 -9.09 -10.96
C ALA A 23 12.69 -9.98 -10.35
N MET A 24 12.54 -10.35 -9.07
CA MET A 24 13.41 -11.30 -8.38
C MET A 24 13.00 -12.78 -8.56
N GLY A 25 12.02 -13.07 -9.42
CA GLY A 25 11.53 -14.44 -9.66
C GLY A 25 10.71 -15.02 -8.51
N LYS A 26 10.22 -14.20 -7.57
CA LYS A 26 9.39 -14.66 -6.44
C LYS A 26 7.90 -14.59 -6.77
N PRO A 27 7.10 -15.54 -6.26
CA PRO A 27 5.64 -15.43 -6.32
C PRO A 27 5.16 -14.21 -5.53
N ALA A 28 4.17 -13.48 -6.07
CA ALA A 28 3.63 -12.28 -5.46
C ALA A 28 2.10 -12.22 -5.67
N PHE A 29 1.38 -12.91 -4.78
CA PHE A 29 -0.07 -13.12 -4.82
C PHE A 29 -0.79 -12.41 -3.66
N GLY A 30 -2.13 -12.32 -3.75
CA GLY A 30 -2.95 -11.70 -2.72
C GLY A 30 -2.80 -10.18 -2.65
N HIS A 31 -3.35 -9.58 -1.60
CA HIS A 31 -3.44 -8.12 -1.43
C HIS A 31 -2.90 -7.64 -0.07
N ASN A 32 -2.37 -8.58 0.72
CA ASN A 32 -1.77 -8.28 2.01
C ASN A 32 -0.41 -7.60 1.79
N LEU A 33 -0.38 -6.29 1.95
CA LEU A 33 0.82 -5.48 1.76
C LEU A 33 1.88 -5.83 2.80
N VAL A 34 1.49 -6.19 4.03
CA VAL A 34 2.42 -6.55 5.11
C VAL A 34 3.24 -7.79 4.74
N VAL A 35 2.59 -8.82 4.19
CA VAL A 35 3.26 -10.05 3.72
C VAL A 35 4.22 -9.72 2.58
N LEU A 36 3.72 -9.05 1.53
CA LEU A 36 4.55 -8.66 0.37
C LEU A 36 5.74 -7.78 0.76
N PHE A 37 5.54 -6.87 1.72
CA PHE A 37 6.57 -6.00 2.25
C PHE A 37 7.63 -6.79 3.01
N ASN A 38 7.23 -7.65 3.95
CA ASN A 38 8.17 -8.44 4.75
C ASN A 38 9.05 -9.35 3.90
N ASP A 39 8.52 -9.89 2.80
CA ASP A 39 9.30 -10.66 1.82
C ASP A 39 10.42 -9.84 1.17
N LEU A 40 10.27 -8.52 1.08
CA LEU A 40 11.26 -7.60 0.50
C LEU A 40 12.19 -6.93 1.51
N VAL A 41 11.80 -6.83 2.79
CA VAL A 41 12.60 -6.16 3.84
C VAL A 41 14.02 -6.75 3.92
N ASN A 42 14.14 -8.08 3.82
CA ASN A 42 15.43 -8.78 3.88
C ASN A 42 16.37 -8.45 2.71
N TYR A 43 15.83 -7.98 1.58
CA TYR A 43 16.60 -7.68 0.37
C TYR A 43 16.90 -6.19 0.24
N CYS A 44 15.92 -5.35 0.54
CA CYS A 44 16.02 -3.91 0.36
C CYS A 44 16.64 -3.18 1.55
N GLY A 45 16.60 -3.78 2.75
CA GLY A 45 17.00 -3.12 3.98
C GLY A 45 16.21 -1.84 4.28
N ASN A 46 16.67 -1.06 5.26
CA ASN A 46 16.18 0.30 5.56
C ASN A 46 14.65 0.43 5.75
N ALA A 47 14.01 -0.58 6.34
CA ALA A 47 12.59 -0.57 6.66
C ALA A 47 12.30 0.15 8.00
N GLY A 48 12.41 1.48 7.99
CA GLY A 48 12.13 2.33 9.16
C GLY A 48 10.65 2.33 9.57
N ASP A 49 10.37 2.80 10.78
CA ASP A 49 9.03 2.74 11.40
C ASP A 49 7.95 3.44 10.57
N ARG A 50 8.29 4.57 9.94
CA ARG A 50 7.38 5.30 9.05
C ARG A 50 6.93 4.47 7.85
N LEU A 51 7.84 3.67 7.28
CA LEU A 51 7.51 2.80 6.15
C LEU A 51 6.59 1.66 6.58
N ARG A 52 6.86 1.04 7.75
CA ARG A 52 6.01 -0.01 8.33
C ARG A 52 4.61 0.51 8.64
N PHE A 53 4.52 1.70 9.22
CA PHE A 53 3.25 2.40 9.42
C PHE A 53 2.48 2.55 8.10
N CYS A 54 3.15 3.03 7.04
CA CYS A 54 2.51 3.25 5.75
C CYS A 54 1.99 1.96 5.10
N VAL A 55 2.74 0.86 5.21
CA VAL A 55 2.30 -0.45 4.73
C VAL A 55 1.02 -0.89 5.46
N GLY A 56 1.01 -0.84 6.80
CA GLY A 56 -0.16 -1.23 7.59
C GLY A 56 -1.36 -0.29 7.43
N CYS A 57 -1.11 1.01 7.20
CA CYS A 57 -2.15 2.00 6.91
C CYS A 57 -2.84 1.67 5.58
N LEU A 58 -2.06 1.47 4.51
CA LEU A 58 -2.61 1.18 3.19
C LEU A 58 -3.24 -0.21 3.09
N ASP A 59 -2.75 -1.22 3.82
CA ASP A 59 -3.31 -2.57 3.81
C ASP A 59 -4.81 -2.59 4.16
N LYS A 60 -5.22 -1.74 5.12
CA LYS A 60 -6.61 -1.55 5.54
C LYS A 60 -7.48 -0.91 4.45
N MET A 61 -6.88 -0.18 3.51
CA MET A 61 -7.57 0.55 2.44
C MET A 61 -7.88 -0.35 1.22
N TYR A 62 -7.64 -1.66 1.28
CA TYR A 62 -7.96 -2.60 0.20
C TYR A 62 -9.45 -2.98 0.15
N VAL A 63 -10.07 -3.26 1.29
CA VAL A 63 -11.46 -3.78 1.37
C VAL A 63 -12.47 -2.64 1.52
N MET A 64 -12.17 -1.71 2.43
CA MET A 64 -13.08 -0.65 2.85
C MET A 64 -13.60 0.23 1.70
N PRO A 65 -12.82 0.56 0.64
CA PRO A 65 -13.32 1.39 -0.46
C PRO A 65 -14.19 0.68 -1.50
N ARG A 66 -14.37 -0.64 -1.40
CA ARG A 66 -15.03 -1.44 -2.45
C ARG A 66 -16.35 -2.07 -2.03
N TYR A 67 -16.56 -2.28 -0.74
CA TYR A 67 -17.66 -3.07 -0.21
C TYR A 67 -18.44 -2.23 0.82
N PRO A 68 -19.63 -1.72 0.47
CA PRO A 68 -20.49 -0.96 1.38
C PRO A 68 -20.82 -1.71 2.67
N ASP A 69 -20.91 -3.03 2.59
CA ASP A 69 -21.14 -3.98 3.66
C ASP A 69 -19.93 -4.21 4.58
N ALA A 70 -18.75 -3.65 4.25
CA ALA A 70 -17.62 -3.60 5.17
C ALA A 70 -17.85 -2.64 6.35
N PHE A 71 -18.97 -1.92 6.36
CA PHE A 71 -19.35 -0.98 7.40
C PHE A 71 -20.64 -1.39 8.11
N ILE A 72 -20.66 -1.19 9.43
CA ILE A 72 -21.84 -1.46 10.27
C ILE A 72 -22.97 -0.46 9.93
N GLU A 73 -22.64 0.82 9.64
CA GLU A 73 -23.58 1.87 9.23
C GLU A 73 -22.87 3.00 8.43
N GLY A 74 -23.61 3.68 7.53
CA GLY A 74 -23.16 4.86 6.77
C GLY A 74 -22.70 4.58 5.32
N VAL A 75 -22.45 5.64 4.54
CA VAL A 75 -21.98 5.55 3.15
C VAL A 75 -20.47 5.77 3.03
N LEU A 76 -19.81 4.98 2.18
CA LEU A 76 -18.35 4.93 2.01
C LEU A 76 -17.65 6.29 1.87
N PHE A 77 -18.29 7.27 1.21
CA PHE A 77 -17.68 8.55 0.90
C PHE A 77 -17.62 9.50 2.12
N GLU A 78 -18.46 9.28 3.14
CA GLU A 78 -18.53 10.11 4.34
C GLU A 78 -17.43 9.78 5.36
N ARG A 79 -16.82 8.59 5.25
CA ARG A 79 -15.79 8.14 6.18
C ARG A 79 -14.37 8.45 5.74
N TYR A 80 -14.15 8.86 4.50
CA TYR A 80 -12.84 9.23 4.00
C TYR A 80 -12.65 10.73 3.98
N THR A 81 -11.72 11.22 4.79
CA THR A 81 -11.39 12.64 4.83
C THR A 81 -10.34 13.00 3.78
N ARG A 82 -10.17 14.30 3.55
CA ARG A 82 -9.09 14.82 2.72
C ARG A 82 -7.73 14.45 3.30
N GLU A 83 -7.60 14.52 4.62
CA GLU A 83 -6.37 14.24 5.37
C GLU A 83 -5.94 12.79 5.20
N GLU A 84 -6.89 11.84 5.27
CA GLU A 84 -6.63 10.42 5.02
C GLU A 84 -6.20 10.16 3.57
N ALA A 85 -6.83 10.83 2.59
CA ALA A 85 -6.44 10.70 1.20
C ALA A 85 -5.02 11.25 0.94
N VAL A 86 -4.66 12.36 1.57
CA VAL A 86 -3.30 12.93 1.50
C VAL A 86 -2.29 12.00 2.16
N GLU A 87 -2.61 11.47 3.33
CA GLU A 87 -1.74 10.52 4.04
C GLU A 87 -1.53 9.22 3.25
N ALA A 88 -2.61 8.68 2.66
CA ALA A 88 -2.52 7.51 1.80
C ALA A 88 -1.62 7.77 0.58
N LEU A 89 -1.74 8.92 -0.06
CA LEU A 89 -0.88 9.32 -1.19
C LEU A 89 0.59 9.42 -0.78
N ASN A 90 0.87 10.05 0.37
CA ASN A 90 2.22 10.17 0.91
C ASN A 90 2.81 8.79 1.21
N CYS A 91 2.04 7.91 1.82
CA CYS A 91 2.46 6.54 2.12
C CYS A 91 2.71 5.71 0.86
N ALA A 92 1.86 5.82 -0.17
CA ALA A 92 2.07 5.12 -1.43
C ALA A 92 3.35 5.62 -2.14
N SER A 93 3.59 6.92 -2.12
CA SER A 93 4.81 7.54 -2.66
C SER A 93 6.06 7.06 -1.93
N LEU A 94 6.00 6.99 -0.59
CA LEU A 94 7.11 6.50 0.23
C LEU A 94 7.47 5.05 -0.11
N ILE A 95 6.48 4.16 -0.22
CA ILE A 95 6.69 2.74 -0.57
C ILE A 95 7.26 2.63 -1.99
N SER A 96 6.69 3.35 -2.96
CA SER A 96 7.20 3.36 -4.33
C SER A 96 8.66 3.84 -4.41
N ASN A 97 9.02 4.89 -3.67
CA ASN A 97 10.39 5.40 -3.63
C ASN A 97 11.35 4.41 -2.98
N TRP A 98 10.93 3.75 -1.90
CA TRP A 98 11.72 2.68 -1.27
C TRP A 98 11.99 1.53 -2.25
N ILE A 99 10.98 1.10 -3.01
CA ILE A 99 11.13 0.05 -4.04
C ILE A 99 12.08 0.49 -5.16
N ARG A 100 11.96 1.72 -5.66
CA ARG A 100 12.89 2.28 -6.65
C ARG A 100 14.32 2.37 -6.13
N GLY A 101 14.49 2.68 -4.85
CA GLY A 101 15.79 2.71 -4.19
C GLY A 101 16.45 1.33 -4.10
N CYS A 102 15.64 0.29 -3.93
CA CYS A 102 16.08 -1.10 -3.83
C CYS A 102 16.31 -1.80 -5.17
N SER A 103 15.59 -1.39 -6.22
CA SER A 103 15.71 -2.02 -7.54
C SER A 103 17.13 -1.90 -8.11
N PRO A 104 17.76 -3.02 -8.54
CA PRO A 104 19.12 -3.01 -9.06
C PRO A 104 19.25 -2.38 -10.45
N CYS A 105 18.13 -2.19 -11.17
CA CYS A 105 18.10 -1.44 -12.42
C CYS A 105 18.06 0.06 -12.12
N ARG A 106 19.24 0.66 -11.95
CA ARG A 106 19.47 2.11 -12.11
C ARG A 106 20.23 2.36 -13.39
#